data_AF-A0A1Y1LLV1-F1
#
_entry.id   AF-A0A1Y1LLV1-F1
#
_cell.length_a   1.000
_cell.length_b   1.000
_cell.length_c   1.000
_cell.angle_alpha   90.00
_cell.angle_beta   90.00
_cell.angle_gamma   90.00
#
_symmetry.space_group_name_H-M   'P 1'
#
loop_
_entity.id
_entity.type
_entity.pdbx_description
1 polymer ?
#
loop_
_entity_poly.entity_id
_entity_poly.type
_entity_poly.pdbx_seq_one_letter_code
_entity_poly.pdbx_strand_id
1 'polypeptide(L)'
;VEVPSEAIDASEAINAASSKQTLSKSSSAGTTNIFVAVDGKYTGHLCLADVIKEGAAGAISVLHQMGIKTAIVTGDQRSTALAVAAAVGISPDNVYAGVSPDQKQSIIKQIQSQGEVVAMVGDGINDSPALATADVGIAMSSGTDVAMEAADVVLMRPTDLMSIPAALHLTRTIFWRIKLNLAWACIYNVVGLPVAMGVFLPVGLHMHPMMAGFAMACSSVSVVVSSLLLKFWKRPQWMKDAEAEQTGGLRWA
;
A
#
# COMPACT_ATOMS: atom_id res chain seq x y z
N VAL A 1 -33.61 10.01 -27.44
CA VAL A 1 -34.63 9.69 -26.42
C VAL A 1 -34.50 10.71 -25.32
N GLU A 2 -35.56 11.46 -25.02
CA GLU A 2 -35.55 12.37 -23.88
C GLU A 2 -35.72 11.55 -22.61
N VAL A 3 -34.75 11.64 -21.71
CA VAL A 3 -34.86 11.10 -20.35
C VAL A 3 -35.66 12.13 -19.55
N PRO A 4 -36.78 11.76 -18.92
CA PRO A 4 -37.55 12.68 -18.10
C PRO A 4 -36.70 13.24 -16.96
N SER A 5 -36.80 14.54 -16.67
CA SER A 5 -36.09 15.17 -15.54
C SER A 5 -36.45 14.51 -14.20
N GLU A 6 -37.70 14.07 -14.02
CA GLU A 6 -38.14 13.30 -12.84
C GLU A 6 -37.39 11.96 -12.69
N ALA A 7 -37.00 11.33 -13.79
CA ALA A 7 -36.24 10.08 -13.77
C ALA A 7 -34.78 10.31 -13.39
N ILE A 8 -34.22 11.47 -13.77
CA ILE A 8 -32.87 11.90 -13.35
C ILE A 8 -32.90 12.18 -11.85
N ASP A 9 -33.86 12.98 -11.37
CA ASP A 9 -34.01 13.31 -9.94
C ASP A 9 -34.28 12.07 -9.08
N ALA A 10 -35.12 11.14 -9.55
CA ALA A 10 -35.36 9.87 -8.87
C ALA A 10 -34.10 9.00 -8.79
N SER A 11 -33.28 8.99 -9.85
CA SER A 11 -32.01 8.27 -9.83
C SER A 11 -30.99 8.91 -8.88
N GLU A 12 -30.95 10.24 -8.77
CA GLU A 12 -30.10 10.94 -7.79
C GLU A 12 -30.59 10.73 -6.34
N ALA A 13 -31.90 10.66 -6.13
CA ALA A 13 -32.48 10.36 -4.82
C ALA A 13 -32.14 8.93 -4.36
N ILE A 14 -32.19 7.94 -5.25
CA ILE A 14 -31.77 6.56 -4.97
C ILE A 14 -30.27 6.54 -4.62
N ASN A 15 -29.45 7.27 -5.37
CA ASN A 15 -28.01 7.37 -5.13
C ASN A 15 -27.69 7.97 -3.75
N ALA A 16 -28.40 9.04 -3.36
CA ALA A 16 -28.28 9.65 -2.04
C ALA A 16 -28.78 8.73 -0.91
N ALA A 17 -29.83 7.93 -1.17
CA ALA A 17 -30.37 6.97 -0.21
C ALA A 17 -29.42 5.77 0.00
N SER A 18 -28.88 5.18 -1.07
CA SER A 18 -27.87 4.12 -1.00
C SER A 18 -26.60 4.57 -0.29
N SER A 19 -26.22 5.83 -0.44
CA SER A 19 -25.10 6.44 0.30
C SER A 19 -25.37 6.55 1.82
N LYS A 20 -26.63 6.82 2.22
CA LYS A 20 -27.03 6.96 3.64
C LYS A 20 -27.35 5.64 4.33
N GLN A 21 -27.92 4.66 3.63
CA GLN A 21 -28.39 3.41 4.23
C GLN A 21 -27.25 2.42 4.50
N THR A 22 -26.06 2.64 3.92
CA THR A 22 -24.92 1.74 4.00
C THR A 22 -23.84 2.15 4.99
N LEU A 23 -24.24 2.85 6.06
CA LEU A 23 -23.41 3.12 7.25
C LEU A 23 -23.14 1.87 8.12
N SER A 24 -23.73 0.71 7.82
CA SER A 24 -23.64 -0.48 8.70
C SER A 24 -23.04 -1.74 8.10
N LYS A 25 -22.50 -1.75 6.85
CA LYS A 25 -21.66 -2.87 6.39
C LYS A 25 -20.81 -2.69 5.11
N SER A 26 -21.02 -1.67 4.28
CA SER A 26 -20.17 -1.44 3.08
C SER A 26 -20.59 -0.14 2.34
N SER A 27 -19.91 0.98 2.52
CA SER A 27 -20.24 2.22 1.79
C SER A 27 -20.19 2.01 0.27
N SER A 28 -21.29 2.30 -0.45
CA SER A 28 -21.31 2.22 -1.91
C SER A 28 -20.47 3.35 -2.52
N ALA A 29 -19.48 3.00 -3.33
CA ALA A 29 -18.70 3.95 -4.09
C ALA A 29 -19.53 4.38 -5.30
N GLY A 30 -19.79 5.69 -5.41
CA GLY A 30 -20.43 6.38 -6.55
C GLY A 30 -21.21 5.53 -7.56
N THR A 31 -22.51 5.69 -7.56
CA THR A 31 -23.47 5.03 -8.44
C THR A 31 -23.40 5.54 -9.88
N THR A 32 -23.20 4.63 -10.82
CA THR A 32 -23.36 4.85 -12.26
C THR A 32 -24.81 4.58 -12.65
N ASN A 33 -25.50 5.61 -13.17
CA ASN A 33 -26.88 5.50 -13.64
C ASN A 33 -26.90 5.24 -15.15
N ILE A 34 -27.50 4.13 -15.57
CA ILE A 34 -27.73 3.77 -16.96
C ILE A 34 -29.22 3.94 -17.26
N PHE A 35 -29.57 4.90 -18.12
CA PHE A 35 -30.96 5.10 -18.57
C PHE A 35 -31.27 4.23 -19.78
N VAL A 36 -32.37 3.49 -19.74
CA VAL A 36 -32.78 2.53 -20.78
C VAL A 36 -34.03 3.01 -21.49
N ALA A 37 -34.01 2.89 -22.82
CA ALA A 37 -35.14 3.20 -23.68
C ALA A 37 -35.47 2.02 -24.60
N VAL A 38 -36.75 1.70 -24.72
CA VAL A 38 -37.28 0.69 -25.65
C VAL A 38 -38.18 1.40 -26.66
N ASP A 39 -38.00 1.14 -27.95
CA ASP A 39 -38.73 1.79 -29.05
C ASP A 39 -38.73 3.33 -28.99
N GLY A 40 -37.60 3.90 -28.57
CA GLY A 40 -37.44 5.35 -28.46
C GLY A 40 -38.15 6.00 -27.27
N LYS A 41 -38.80 5.21 -26.40
CA LYS A 41 -39.44 5.67 -25.16
C LYS A 41 -38.60 5.28 -23.96
N TYR A 42 -38.40 6.21 -23.03
CA TYR A 42 -37.78 5.90 -21.73
C TYR A 42 -38.59 4.81 -21.01
N THR A 43 -37.91 3.77 -20.52
CA THR A 43 -38.57 2.61 -19.88
C THR A 43 -38.10 2.43 -18.43
N GLY A 44 -36.89 2.88 -18.08
CA GLY A 44 -36.37 2.76 -16.73
C GLY A 44 -34.89 3.10 -16.63
N HIS A 45 -34.32 2.95 -15.45
CA HIS A 45 -32.89 3.14 -15.20
C HIS A 45 -32.32 2.00 -14.35
N LEU A 46 -31.03 1.73 -14.53
CA LEU A 46 -30.24 0.79 -13.75
C LEU A 46 -29.17 1.59 -13.00
N CYS A 47 -29.07 1.38 -11.70
CA CYS A 47 -27.99 1.94 -10.87
C CYS A 47 -26.97 0.84 -10.60
N LEU A 48 -25.73 1.06 -11.00
CA LEU A 48 -24.59 0.20 -10.69
C LEU A 48 -23.70 0.93 -9.69
N ALA A 49 -23.42 0.31 -8.55
CA ALA A 49 -22.46 0.87 -7.59
C ALA A 49 -21.29 -0.10 -7.45
N ASP A 50 -20.08 0.45 -7.42
CA ASP A 50 -18.92 -0.36 -7.08
C ASP A 50 -18.81 -0.47 -5.55
N VAL A 51 -18.37 -1.64 -5.09
CA VAL A 51 -18.31 -1.93 -3.66
C VAL A 51 -16.88 -1.72 -3.19
N ILE A 52 -16.70 -0.82 -2.23
CA ILE A 52 -15.39 -0.62 -1.62
C ILE A 52 -15.02 -1.87 -0.82
N LYS A 53 -13.83 -2.42 -1.07
CA LYS A 53 -13.33 -3.59 -0.36
C LYS A 53 -13.30 -3.33 1.15
N GLU A 54 -13.75 -4.32 1.92
CA GLU A 54 -13.67 -4.27 3.38
C GLU A 54 -12.22 -4.03 3.83
N GLY A 55 -12.02 -3.17 4.83
CA GLY A 55 -10.70 -2.81 5.34
C GLY A 55 -9.90 -1.79 4.50
N ALA A 56 -10.40 -1.33 3.34
CA ALA A 56 -9.73 -0.31 2.53
C ALA A 56 -9.50 1.00 3.31
N ALA A 57 -10.54 1.50 3.99
CA ALA A 57 -10.44 2.71 4.81
C ALA A 57 -9.44 2.53 5.97
N GLY A 58 -9.43 1.36 6.61
CA GLY A 58 -8.45 1.01 7.65
C GLY A 58 -7.01 1.01 7.12
N ALA A 59 -6.78 0.47 5.92
CA ALA A 59 -5.47 0.45 5.29
C ALA A 59 -4.97 1.85 4.94
N ILE A 60 -5.84 2.69 4.37
CA ILE A 60 -5.49 4.09 4.06
C ILE A 60 -5.19 4.88 5.33
N SER A 61 -5.99 4.73 6.38
CA SER A 61 -5.75 5.36 7.69
C SER A 61 -4.39 4.97 8.27
N VAL A 62 -4.04 3.68 8.24
CA VAL A 62 -2.72 3.20 8.69
C VAL A 62 -1.59 3.76 7.83
N LEU A 63 -1.76 3.84 6.51
CA LEU A 63 -0.77 4.45 5.62
C LEU A 63 -0.55 5.94 5.96
N HIS A 64 -1.61 6.69 6.24
CA HIS A 64 -1.52 8.08 6.70
C HIS A 64 -0.80 8.19 8.05
N GLN A 65 -1.10 7.31 9.01
CA GLN A 65 -0.38 7.25 10.29
C GLN A 65 1.12 6.93 10.12
N MET A 66 1.48 6.18 9.08
CA MET A 66 2.87 5.89 8.71
C MET A 66 3.57 7.05 7.98
N GLY A 67 2.86 8.17 7.75
CA GLY A 67 3.32 9.34 7.02
C GLY A 67 3.34 9.17 5.50
N ILE A 68 2.59 8.20 4.96
CA ILE A 68 2.58 7.88 3.53
C ILE A 68 1.39 8.60 2.87
N LYS A 69 1.67 9.36 1.81
CA LYS A 69 0.64 10.02 1.01
C LYS A 69 -0.07 8.97 0.15
N THR A 70 -1.38 9.10 0.01
CA THR A 70 -2.19 8.21 -0.84
C THR A 70 -2.92 9.03 -1.90
N ALA A 71 -3.05 8.43 -3.08
CA ALA A 71 -3.76 8.99 -4.24
C ALA A 71 -4.56 7.88 -4.92
N ILE A 72 -5.65 8.24 -5.59
CA ILE A 72 -6.45 7.32 -6.40
C ILE A 72 -6.31 7.69 -7.87
N VAL A 73 -6.09 6.69 -8.72
CA VAL A 73 -5.92 6.85 -10.17
C VAL A 73 -6.85 5.86 -10.88
N THR A 74 -7.99 6.35 -11.37
CA THR A 74 -9.04 5.52 -11.98
C THR A 74 -9.47 6.00 -13.36
N GLY A 75 -9.89 5.06 -14.21
CA GLY A 75 -10.55 5.36 -15.49
C GLY A 75 -12.00 5.82 -15.32
N ASP A 76 -12.58 5.68 -14.12
CA ASP A 76 -13.98 6.02 -13.86
C ASP A 76 -14.26 7.52 -13.85
N GLN A 77 -15.55 7.86 -13.85
CA GLN A 77 -16.03 9.23 -13.73
C GLN A 77 -15.54 9.90 -12.43
N ARG A 78 -15.22 11.19 -12.52
CA ARG A 78 -14.73 11.99 -11.39
C ARG A 78 -15.67 11.98 -10.18
N SER A 79 -16.98 11.98 -10.38
CA SER A 79 -17.98 11.91 -9.30
C SER A 79 -17.82 10.62 -8.48
N THR A 80 -17.66 9.48 -9.14
CA THR A 80 -17.47 8.19 -8.50
C THR A 80 -16.13 8.12 -7.78
N ALA A 81 -15.05 8.56 -8.43
CA ALA A 81 -13.72 8.59 -7.83
C ALA A 81 -13.66 9.43 -6.55
N LEU A 82 -14.33 10.60 -6.54
CA LEU A 82 -14.41 11.47 -5.36
C LEU A 82 -15.24 10.83 -4.23
N ALA A 83 -16.32 10.13 -4.56
CA ALA A 83 -17.13 9.41 -3.57
C ALA A 83 -16.33 8.28 -2.91
N VAL A 84 -15.57 7.51 -3.71
CA VAL A 84 -14.66 6.46 -3.20
C VAL A 84 -13.60 7.08 -2.30
N ALA A 85 -12.93 8.13 -2.78
CA ALA A 85 -11.87 8.82 -2.06
C ALA A 85 -12.37 9.35 -0.70
N ALA A 86 -13.55 9.96 -0.65
CA ALA A 86 -14.16 10.44 0.58
C ALA A 86 -14.46 9.30 1.56
N ALA A 87 -14.95 8.15 1.07
CA ALA A 87 -15.27 6.99 1.90
C ALA A 87 -14.02 6.34 2.52
N VAL A 88 -12.87 6.38 1.84
CA VAL A 88 -11.61 5.79 2.36
C VAL A 88 -10.65 6.82 2.97
N GLY A 89 -10.98 8.11 2.92
CA GLY A 89 -10.21 9.19 3.54
C GLY A 89 -9.09 9.78 2.67
N ILE A 90 -9.13 9.64 1.35
CA ILE A 90 -8.16 10.26 0.41
C ILE A 90 -8.58 11.70 0.10
N SER A 91 -7.61 12.64 0.13
CA SER A 91 -7.86 14.05 -0.23
C SER A 91 -8.36 14.18 -1.67
N PRO A 92 -9.37 15.02 -1.95
CA PRO A 92 -9.88 15.27 -3.30
C PRO A 92 -8.81 15.82 -4.27
N ASP A 93 -7.75 16.45 -3.75
CA ASP A 93 -6.63 16.94 -4.56
C ASP A 93 -5.77 15.81 -5.16
N ASN A 94 -5.82 14.63 -4.52
CA ASN A 94 -5.07 13.44 -4.93
C ASN A 94 -5.94 12.42 -5.68
N VAL A 95 -7.01 12.90 -6.33
CA VAL A 95 -7.94 12.09 -7.11
C VAL A 95 -7.76 12.36 -8.59
N TYR A 96 -7.22 11.38 -9.30
CA TYR A 96 -7.06 11.39 -10.75
C TYR A 96 -8.09 10.45 -11.38
N ALA A 97 -9.08 11.02 -12.05
CA ALA A 97 -10.22 10.30 -12.62
C ALA A 97 -10.31 10.48 -14.14
N GLY A 98 -10.97 9.55 -14.84
CA GLY A 98 -11.11 9.57 -16.29
C GLY A 98 -9.79 9.39 -17.04
N VAL A 99 -8.81 8.69 -16.44
CA VAL A 99 -7.46 8.54 -16.99
C VAL A 99 -7.29 7.25 -17.78
N SER A 100 -6.66 7.37 -18.95
CA SER A 100 -6.27 6.23 -19.78
C SER A 100 -5.04 5.50 -19.21
N PRO A 101 -4.77 4.24 -19.61
CA PRO A 101 -3.59 3.49 -19.16
C PRO A 101 -2.25 4.24 -19.38
N ASP A 102 -2.10 4.95 -20.49
CA ASP A 102 -0.90 5.76 -20.79
C ASP A 102 -0.79 6.99 -19.87
N GLN A 103 -1.94 7.57 -19.53
CA GLN A 103 -1.99 8.69 -18.59
C GLN A 103 -1.67 8.26 -17.16
N LYS A 104 -2.05 7.04 -16.75
CA LYS A 104 -1.66 6.49 -15.44
C LYS A 104 -0.14 6.47 -15.25
N GLN A 105 0.60 5.98 -16.26
CA GLN A 105 2.07 6.00 -16.26
C GLN A 105 2.63 7.43 -16.20
N SER A 106 2.03 8.34 -16.95
CA SER A 106 2.45 9.75 -16.99
C SER A 106 2.28 10.43 -15.62
N ILE A 107 1.19 10.13 -14.92
CA ILE A 107 0.93 10.63 -13.55
C ILE A 107 1.97 10.09 -12.57
N ILE A 108 2.30 8.80 -12.65
CA ILE A 108 3.34 8.20 -11.80
C ILE A 108 4.68 8.90 -12.02
N LYS A 109 5.10 9.07 -13.27
CA LYS A 109 6.33 9.79 -13.62
C LYS A 109 6.31 11.24 -13.14
N GLN A 110 5.16 11.91 -13.22
CA GLN A 110 5.01 13.27 -12.70
C GLN A 110 5.23 13.30 -11.18
N ILE A 111 4.63 12.38 -10.43
CA ILE A 111 4.80 12.30 -8.97
C ILE A 111 6.27 11.95 -8.63
N GLN A 112 6.86 11.00 -9.35
CA GLN A 112 8.29 10.66 -9.20
C GLN A 112 9.21 11.85 -9.48
N SER A 113 8.88 12.68 -10.48
CA SER A 113 9.66 13.89 -10.81
C SER A 113 9.66 14.94 -9.70
N GLN A 114 8.68 14.88 -8.78
CA GLN A 114 8.62 15.73 -7.58
C GLN A 114 9.53 15.23 -6.45
N GLY A 115 10.26 14.12 -6.67
CA GLY A 115 11.15 13.51 -5.69
C GLY A 115 10.46 12.52 -4.76
N GLU A 116 9.19 12.18 -5.02
CA GLU A 116 8.44 11.19 -4.26
C GLU A 116 8.77 9.78 -4.77
N VAL A 117 8.83 8.80 -3.86
CA VAL A 117 8.94 7.38 -4.21
C VAL A 117 7.54 6.80 -4.31
N VAL A 118 7.17 6.28 -5.48
CA VAL A 118 5.80 5.88 -5.78
C VAL A 118 5.66 4.37 -5.73
N ALA A 119 4.78 3.88 -4.87
CA ALA A 119 4.27 2.52 -4.92
C ALA A 119 2.90 2.52 -5.61
N MET A 120 2.74 1.73 -6.67
CA MET A 120 1.46 1.56 -7.34
C MET A 120 0.81 0.25 -6.92
N VAL A 121 -0.50 0.30 -6.63
CA VAL A 121 -1.32 -0.88 -6.34
C VAL A 121 -2.37 -1.03 -7.44
N GLY A 122 -2.49 -2.22 -8.03
CA GLY A 122 -3.46 -2.48 -9.09
C GLY A 122 -3.77 -3.97 -9.28
N ASP A 123 -4.83 -4.26 -10.03
CA ASP A 123 -5.29 -5.63 -10.30
C ASP A 123 -5.57 -5.90 -11.79
N GLY A 124 -5.59 -4.87 -12.65
CA GLY A 124 -5.96 -5.02 -14.06
C GLY A 124 -4.80 -5.11 -15.06
N ILE A 125 -5.08 -5.68 -16.24
CA ILE A 125 -4.21 -5.59 -17.43
C ILE A 125 -3.81 -4.15 -17.74
N ASN A 126 -4.75 -3.22 -17.52
CA ASN A 126 -4.61 -1.79 -17.78
C ASN A 126 -3.63 -1.10 -16.83
N ASP A 127 -3.33 -1.75 -15.70
CA ASP A 127 -2.43 -1.22 -14.68
C ASP A 127 -1.01 -1.76 -14.84
N SER A 128 -0.80 -2.87 -15.57
CA SER A 128 0.52 -3.50 -15.76
C SER A 128 1.62 -2.52 -16.19
N PRO A 129 1.41 -1.64 -17.21
CA PRO A 129 2.43 -0.66 -17.59
C PRO A 129 2.74 0.36 -16.50
N ALA A 130 1.73 0.71 -15.70
CA ALA A 130 1.85 1.68 -14.62
C ALA A 130 2.51 1.05 -13.38
N LEU A 131 2.22 -0.23 -13.09
CA LEU A 131 2.91 -1.05 -12.09
C LEU A 131 4.41 -1.15 -12.38
N ALA A 132 4.78 -1.41 -13.63
CA ALA A 132 6.18 -1.48 -14.05
C ALA A 132 6.91 -0.13 -14.07
N THR A 133 6.17 0.99 -14.10
CA THR A 133 6.75 2.35 -14.06
C THR A 133 6.98 2.84 -12.63
N ALA A 134 6.20 2.34 -11.68
CA ALA A 134 6.33 2.70 -10.27
C ALA A 134 7.67 2.21 -9.70
N ASP A 135 8.13 2.85 -8.61
CA ASP A 135 9.33 2.39 -7.90
C ASP A 135 9.09 1.04 -7.21
N VAL A 136 7.84 0.77 -6.85
CA VAL A 136 7.37 -0.53 -6.37
C VAL A 136 5.98 -0.81 -6.94
N GLY A 137 5.87 -1.83 -7.78
CA GLY A 137 4.59 -2.37 -8.25
C GLY A 137 4.01 -3.40 -7.29
N ILE A 138 2.76 -3.22 -6.87
CA ILE A 138 2.03 -4.14 -5.99
C ILE A 138 0.78 -4.65 -6.72
N ALA A 139 0.78 -5.92 -7.09
CA ALA A 139 -0.37 -6.56 -7.72
C ALA A 139 -1.19 -7.37 -6.71
N MET A 140 -2.48 -7.52 -7.01
CA MET A 140 -3.36 -8.45 -6.29
C MET A 140 -3.33 -9.82 -6.98
N SER A 141 -3.37 -10.92 -6.22
CA SER A 141 -3.43 -12.28 -6.78
C SER A 141 -4.72 -12.57 -7.57
N SER A 142 -5.78 -11.79 -7.33
CA SER A 142 -7.00 -11.81 -8.13
C SER A 142 -6.87 -11.08 -9.47
N GLY A 143 -5.74 -10.41 -9.69
CA GLY A 143 -5.47 -9.66 -10.90
C GLY A 143 -5.08 -10.56 -12.07
N THR A 144 -4.95 -9.95 -13.25
CA THR A 144 -4.55 -10.69 -14.46
C THR A 144 -3.09 -11.13 -14.39
N ASP A 145 -2.74 -12.24 -15.04
CA ASP A 145 -1.35 -12.78 -15.05
C ASP A 145 -0.32 -11.74 -15.48
N VAL A 146 -0.66 -10.90 -16.45
CA VAL A 146 0.19 -9.79 -16.92
C VAL A 146 0.52 -8.79 -15.81
N ALA A 147 -0.45 -8.50 -14.92
CA ALA A 147 -0.24 -7.60 -13.80
C ALA A 147 0.62 -8.24 -12.70
N MET A 148 0.50 -9.56 -12.49
CA MET A 148 1.34 -10.30 -11.54
C MET A 148 2.78 -10.41 -12.01
N GLU A 149 3.04 -10.58 -13.31
CA GLU A 149 4.39 -10.59 -13.87
C GLU A 149 5.05 -9.20 -13.85
N ALA A 150 4.25 -8.13 -13.99
CA ALA A 150 4.75 -6.76 -14.00
C ALA A 150 5.04 -6.18 -12.60
N ALA A 151 4.58 -6.82 -11.52
CA ALA A 151 4.67 -6.30 -10.17
C ALA A 151 5.84 -6.90 -9.37
N ASP A 152 6.47 -6.08 -8.52
CA ASP A 152 7.53 -6.52 -7.60
C ASP A 152 6.98 -7.31 -6.41
N VAL A 153 5.74 -7.02 -6.00
CA VAL A 153 5.07 -7.64 -4.85
C VAL A 153 3.68 -8.10 -5.24
N VAL A 154 3.36 -9.35 -4.93
CA VAL A 154 2.03 -9.92 -5.16
C VAL A 154 1.33 -10.23 -3.84
N LEU A 155 0.16 -9.63 -3.63
CA LEU A 155 -0.70 -9.89 -2.48
C LEU A 155 -1.51 -11.16 -2.70
N MET A 156 -1.12 -12.23 -2.01
CA MET A 156 -1.77 -13.54 -2.12
C MET A 156 -3.23 -13.55 -1.64
N ARG A 157 -3.57 -12.68 -0.67
CA ARG A 157 -4.93 -12.54 -0.14
C ARG A 157 -5.55 -11.24 -0.67
N PRO A 158 -6.40 -11.29 -1.70
CA PRO A 158 -6.92 -10.08 -2.35
C PRO A 158 -7.91 -9.30 -1.47
N THR A 159 -8.44 -9.91 -0.41
CA THR A 159 -9.35 -9.25 0.54
C THR A 159 -8.61 -8.53 1.67
N ASP A 160 -7.33 -8.83 1.91
CA ASP A 160 -6.56 -8.31 3.04
C ASP A 160 -5.65 -7.16 2.61
N LEU A 161 -6.26 -5.98 2.37
CA LEU A 161 -5.54 -4.76 1.98
C LEU A 161 -4.57 -4.26 3.07
N MET A 162 -4.78 -4.66 4.32
CA MET A 162 -3.87 -4.35 5.42
C MET A 162 -2.50 -5.02 5.29
N SER A 163 -2.36 -5.98 4.39
CA SER A 163 -1.07 -6.56 4.03
C SER A 163 -0.11 -5.52 3.43
N ILE A 164 -0.62 -4.49 2.76
CA ILE A 164 0.19 -3.42 2.15
C ILE A 164 0.94 -2.60 3.22
N PRO A 165 0.26 -1.91 4.16
CA PRO A 165 0.96 -1.18 5.22
C PRO A 165 1.80 -2.11 6.11
N ALA A 166 1.34 -3.34 6.36
CA ALA A 166 2.11 -4.32 7.12
C ALA A 166 3.43 -4.70 6.44
N ALA A 167 3.43 -4.91 5.12
CA ALA A 167 4.64 -5.18 4.34
C ALA A 167 5.60 -3.99 4.38
N LEU A 168 5.10 -2.76 4.19
CA LEU A 168 5.92 -1.54 4.27
C LEU A 168 6.55 -1.36 5.65
N HIS A 169 5.81 -1.63 6.72
CA HIS A 169 6.33 -1.56 8.09
C HIS A 169 7.36 -2.68 8.36
N LEU A 170 7.11 -3.89 7.87
CA LEU A 170 8.07 -4.98 7.96
C LEU A 170 9.37 -4.62 7.24
N THR A 171 9.30 -4.05 6.04
CA THR A 171 10.47 -3.58 5.30
C THR A 171 11.27 -2.54 6.08
N ARG A 172 10.61 -1.55 6.71
CA ARG A 172 11.28 -0.58 7.61
C ARG A 172 12.02 -1.28 8.75
N THR A 173 11.41 -2.31 9.34
CA THR A 173 12.00 -3.10 10.44
C THR A 173 13.22 -3.90 9.97
N ILE A 174 13.14 -4.51 8.79
CA ILE A 174 14.24 -5.25 8.17
C ILE A 174 15.41 -4.31 7.90
N PHE A 175 15.17 -3.16 7.28
CA PHE A 175 16.22 -2.18 6.97
C PHE A 175 16.89 -1.63 8.22
N TRP A 176 16.14 -1.38 9.29
CA TRP A 176 16.73 -0.96 10.56
C TRP A 176 17.69 -2.01 11.11
N ARG A 177 17.32 -3.29 11.01
CA ARG A 177 18.19 -4.39 11.44
C ARG A 177 19.41 -4.59 10.54
N ILE A 178 19.27 -4.41 9.23
CA ILE A 178 20.41 -4.40 8.30
C ILE A 178 21.40 -3.28 8.69
N LYS A 179 20.91 -2.07 8.96
CA LYS A 179 21.75 -0.94 9.40
C LYS A 179 22.47 -1.25 10.71
N LEU A 180 21.82 -1.88 11.68
CA LEU A 180 22.45 -2.30 12.93
C LEU A 180 23.54 -3.36 12.69
N ASN A 181 23.25 -4.39 11.90
CA ASN A 181 24.22 -5.44 11.59
C ASN A 181 25.44 -4.84 10.86
N LEU A 182 25.22 -3.91 9.92
CA LEU A 182 26.30 -3.20 9.23
C LEU A 182 27.10 -2.31 10.20
N ALA A 183 26.43 -1.58 11.09
CA ALA A 183 27.10 -0.75 12.09
C ALA A 183 28.01 -1.60 13.01
N TRP A 184 27.53 -2.76 13.46
CA TRP A 184 28.35 -3.70 14.23
C TRP A 184 29.54 -4.20 13.42
N ALA A 185 29.34 -4.61 12.17
CA ALA A 185 30.44 -5.04 11.29
C ALA A 185 31.49 -3.94 11.09
N CYS A 186 31.07 -2.69 10.91
CA CYS A 186 31.98 -1.54 10.83
C CYS A 186 32.75 -1.32 12.14
N ILE A 187 32.10 -1.40 13.30
CA ILE A 187 32.77 -1.26 14.62
C ILE A 187 33.87 -2.32 14.78
N TYR A 188 33.58 -3.58 14.45
CA TYR A 188 34.58 -4.65 14.52
C TYR A 188 35.79 -4.37 13.62
N ASN A 189 35.58 -3.88 12.40
CA ASN A 189 36.68 -3.54 11.49
C ASN A 189 37.46 -2.31 11.96
N VAL A 190 36.77 -1.27 12.43
CA VAL A 190 37.39 -0.03 12.95
C VAL A 190 38.23 -0.30 14.18
N VAL A 191 37.84 -1.24 15.05
CA VAL A 191 38.66 -1.64 16.21
C VAL A 191 39.74 -2.64 15.81
N GLY A 192 39.42 -3.61 14.94
CA GLY A 192 40.34 -4.67 14.55
C GLY A 192 41.52 -4.19 13.72
N LEU A 193 41.32 -3.23 12.82
CA LEU A 193 42.38 -2.72 11.92
C LEU A 193 43.53 -2.02 12.66
N PRO A 194 43.30 -1.05 13.57
CA PRO A 194 44.39 -0.43 14.35
C PRO A 194 45.17 -1.43 15.20
N VAL A 195 44.48 -2.43 15.77
CA VAL A 195 45.15 -3.48 16.56
C VAL A 195 46.02 -4.35 15.64
N ALA A 196 45.54 -4.71 14.45
CA ALA A 196 46.32 -5.46 13.46
C ALA A 196 47.50 -4.64 12.88
N MET A 197 47.33 -3.33 12.71
CA MET A 197 48.40 -2.40 12.28
C MET A 197 49.46 -2.15 13.36
N GLY A 198 49.30 -2.72 14.56
CA GLY A 198 50.31 -2.65 15.62
C GLY A 198 50.27 -1.38 16.47
N VAL A 199 49.17 -0.61 16.43
CA VAL A 199 49.00 0.61 17.25
C VAL A 199 49.10 0.29 18.75
N PHE A 200 48.74 -0.93 19.16
CA PHE A 200 48.76 -1.39 20.56
C PHE A 200 50.02 -2.20 20.95
N LEU A 201 51.03 -2.28 20.08
CA LEU A 201 52.32 -2.90 20.39
C LEU A 201 53.02 -2.35 21.65
N PRO A 202 53.01 -1.04 21.99
CA PRO A 202 53.63 -0.56 23.22
C PRO A 202 52.96 -1.09 24.50
N VAL A 203 51.73 -1.59 24.41
CA VAL A 203 50.99 -2.22 25.52
C VAL A 203 51.14 -3.76 25.49
N GLY A 204 51.96 -4.30 24.59
CA GLY A 204 52.16 -5.74 24.41
C GLY A 204 50.97 -6.47 23.79
N LEU A 205 49.99 -5.73 23.26
CA LEU A 205 48.78 -6.29 22.65
C LEU A 205 49.02 -6.49 21.15
N HIS A 206 49.17 -7.75 20.76
CA HIS A 206 49.27 -8.19 19.37
C HIS A 206 48.11 -9.12 19.04
N MET A 207 47.47 -8.91 17.88
CA MET A 207 46.36 -9.75 17.43
C MET A 207 46.89 -11.06 16.87
N HIS A 208 46.74 -12.14 17.63
CA HIS A 208 46.99 -13.48 17.11
C HIS A 208 45.94 -13.84 16.05
N PRO A 209 46.30 -14.41 14.89
CA PRO A 209 45.34 -14.75 13.82
C PRO A 209 44.14 -15.58 14.27
N MET A 210 44.34 -16.44 15.28
CA MET A 210 43.26 -17.22 15.89
C MET A 210 42.18 -16.35 16.56
N MET A 211 42.55 -15.25 17.22
CA MET A 211 41.58 -14.34 17.83
C MET A 211 40.77 -13.59 16.78
N ALA A 212 41.41 -13.19 15.68
CA ALA A 212 40.73 -12.56 14.55
C ALA A 212 39.71 -13.52 13.92
N GLY A 213 40.09 -14.79 13.73
CA GLY A 213 39.18 -15.84 13.25
C GLY A 213 38.00 -16.09 14.20
N PHE A 214 38.25 -16.14 15.51
CA PHE A 214 37.19 -16.31 16.51
C PHE A 214 36.21 -15.12 16.51
N ALA A 215 36.72 -13.89 16.48
CA ALA A 215 35.89 -12.69 16.41
C ALA A 215 35.03 -12.65 15.13
N MET A 216 35.59 -13.07 13.99
CA MET A 216 34.85 -13.17 12.72
C MET A 216 33.74 -14.22 12.77
N ALA A 217 34.00 -15.37 13.41
CA ALA A 217 33.00 -16.41 13.61
C ALA A 217 31.86 -15.94 14.55
N CYS A 218 32.19 -15.32 15.69
CA CYS A 218 31.21 -14.74 16.60
C CYS A 218 30.36 -13.64 15.95
N SER A 219 30.97 -12.79 15.11
CA SER A 219 30.26 -11.76 14.36
C SER A 219 29.22 -12.37 13.42
N SER A 220 29.60 -13.40 12.65
CA SER A 220 28.68 -14.11 11.75
C SER A 220 27.50 -14.72 12.51
N VAL A 221 27.76 -15.38 13.64
CA VAL A 221 26.70 -15.95 14.48
C VAL A 221 25.78 -14.86 15.02
N SER A 222 26.31 -13.73 15.49
CA SER A 222 25.49 -12.62 16.01
C SER A 222 24.58 -12.01 14.94
N VAL A 223 25.07 -11.85 13.71
CA VAL A 223 24.29 -11.33 12.56
C VAL A 223 23.21 -12.32 12.14
N VAL A 224 23.52 -13.62 12.13
CA VAL A 224 22.55 -14.67 11.81
C VAL A 224 21.46 -14.74 12.88
N VAL A 225 21.81 -14.70 14.17
CA VAL A 225 20.84 -14.67 15.27
C VAL A 225 19.97 -13.42 15.20
N SER A 226 20.57 -12.25 14.97
CA SER A 226 19.85 -10.98 14.74
C SER A 226 18.83 -11.14 13.59
N SER A 227 19.25 -11.72 12.47
CA SER A 227 18.38 -11.96 11.32
C SER A 227 17.25 -12.95 11.64
N LEU A 228 17.55 -14.03 12.36
CA LEU A 228 16.56 -15.03 12.79
C LEU A 228 15.51 -14.45 13.74
N LEU A 229 15.85 -13.44 14.54
CA LEU A 229 14.89 -12.75 15.39
C LEU A 229 13.79 -12.03 14.59
N LEU A 230 13.93 -11.83 13.27
CA LEU A 230 12.85 -11.30 12.43
C LEU A 230 11.69 -12.29 12.31
N LYS A 231 11.91 -13.59 12.54
CA LYS A 231 10.85 -14.60 12.58
C LYS A 231 9.81 -14.34 13.68
N PHE A 232 10.18 -13.59 14.72
CA PHE A 232 9.26 -13.20 15.80
C PHE A 232 8.54 -11.88 15.54
N TRP A 233 8.78 -11.25 14.39
CA TRP A 233 8.02 -10.07 14.01
C TRP A 233 6.53 -10.43 13.91
N LYS A 234 5.71 -9.63 14.57
CA LYS A 234 4.26 -9.71 14.51
C LYS A 234 3.73 -8.38 14.03
N ARG A 235 2.64 -8.43 13.26
CA ARG A 235 1.92 -7.23 12.83
C ARG A 235 1.60 -6.37 14.07
N PRO A 236 1.98 -5.09 14.08
CA PRO A 236 1.79 -4.21 15.22
C PRO A 236 0.33 -4.15 15.67
N GLN A 237 0.11 -4.01 16.97
CA GLN A 237 -1.24 -4.00 17.57
C GLN A 237 -2.07 -2.81 17.09
N TRP A 238 -1.46 -1.62 17.03
CA TRP A 238 -2.11 -0.40 16.54
C TRP A 238 -2.66 -0.52 15.11
N MET A 239 -2.05 -1.34 14.25
CA MET A 239 -2.58 -1.62 12.90
C MET A 239 -3.83 -2.50 12.93
N LYS A 240 -3.96 -3.37 13.93
CA LYS A 240 -5.16 -4.19 14.12
C LYS A 240 -6.28 -3.36 14.74
N ASP A 241 -5.92 -2.44 15.63
CA ASP A 241 -6.87 -1.54 16.28
C ASP A 241 -7.48 -0.59 15.24
N ALA A 242 -6.69 -0.02 14.34
CA ALA A 242 -7.18 0.81 13.22
C ALA A 242 -8.09 0.04 12.24
N GLU A 243 -7.84 -1.25 12.03
CA GLU A 243 -8.70 -2.13 11.22
C GLU A 243 -10.05 -2.38 11.92
N ALA A 244 -10.00 -2.64 13.22
CA ALA A 244 -11.16 -2.93 14.06
C ALA A 244 -12.07 -1.71 14.26
N GLU A 245 -11.49 -0.53 14.46
CA GLU A 245 -12.21 0.74 14.64
C GLU A 245 -13.03 1.11 13.39
N GLN A 246 -12.52 0.79 12.20
CA GLN A 246 -13.19 1.02 10.91
C GLN A 246 -14.21 -0.07 10.54
N THR A 247 -14.01 -1.31 11.00
CA THR A 247 -14.98 -2.41 10.80
C THR A 247 -16.09 -2.46 11.86
N GLY A 248 -16.14 -1.49 12.78
CA GLY A 248 -17.13 -1.43 13.86
C GLY A 248 -16.89 -2.45 14.97
N GLY A 249 -15.71 -3.09 15.00
CA GLY A 249 -15.29 -4.03 16.02
C GLY A 249 -14.75 -3.32 17.27
N LEU A 250 -15.64 -2.80 18.11
CA LEU A 250 -15.28 -2.32 19.45
C LEU A 250 -14.64 -3.47 20.27
N ARG A 251 -13.35 -3.35 20.61
CA ARG A 251 -12.78 -4.08 21.75
C ARG A 251 -12.81 -3.15 22.95
N TRP A 252 -13.67 -3.46 23.91
CA TRP A 252 -13.62 -2.89 25.25
C TRP A 252 -12.27 -3.26 25.89
N ALA A 253 -11.68 -2.24 26.55
CA ALA A 253 -10.39 -2.29 27.23
C ALA A 253 -10.30 -3.40 28.28
#